data_AF-A0A1H5K4J4-F1
#
_entry.id   AF-A0A1H5K4J4-F1
#
_cell.length_a   1.000
_cell.length_b   1.000
_cell.length_c   1.000
_cell.angle_alpha   90.00
_cell.angle_beta   90.00
_cell.angle_gamma   90.00
#
_symmetry.space_group_name_H-M   'P 1'
#
loop_
_entity.id
_entity.type
_entity.pdbx_description
1 polymer ?
#
loop_
_entity_poly.entity_id
_entity_poly.type
_entity_poly.pdbx_seq_one_letter_code
_entity_poly.pdbx_strand_id
1 'polypeptide(L)'
;MTARAGIPACWSWSPELPTEDDARRRFWEGLGDVSGYSASTLELLERAADLTCDADEERLRVWQAGRCAICGETDRRMYCDHDHATGLVRGWLCVSCNTREGVAVGPAGTLFAAYRERPPTAILGLRIRYRDPLTRRYAASEPPRGDGWDVTADLTRQRPEETSSAH
;
A
#
# COMPACT_ATOMS: atom_id res chain seq x y z
N MET A 1 -5.75 5.18 23.29
CA MET A 1 -4.59 4.28 23.51
C MET A 1 -3.36 4.97 22.95
N THR A 2 -2.43 5.42 23.79
CA THR A 2 -1.19 6.07 23.34
C THR A 2 -0.21 5.03 22.78
N ALA A 3 0.35 5.28 21.59
CA ALA A 3 1.37 4.42 21.00
C ALA A 3 2.58 4.28 21.95
N ARG A 4 3.02 3.05 22.21
CA ARG A 4 4.26 2.80 22.98
C ARG A 4 5.46 3.23 22.13
N ALA A 5 6.48 3.81 22.77
CA ALA A 5 7.69 4.24 22.07
C ALA A 5 8.28 3.07 21.27
N GLY A 6 8.50 3.29 19.96
CA GLY A 6 9.08 2.28 19.05
C GLY A 6 8.11 1.22 18.50
N ILE A 7 6.84 1.18 18.92
CA ILE A 7 5.87 0.16 18.46
C ILE A 7 4.72 0.83 17.69
N PRO A 8 4.42 0.40 16.45
CA PRO A 8 3.28 0.90 15.70
C PRO A 8 1.95 0.59 16.40
N ALA A 9 1.00 1.52 16.35
CA ALA A 9 -0.32 1.33 16.95
C ALA A 9 -1.05 0.09 16.42
N CYS A 10 -0.90 -0.23 15.13
CA CYS A 10 -1.57 -1.37 14.50
C CYS A 10 -1.19 -2.73 15.10
N TRP A 11 -0.04 -2.84 15.79
CA TRP A 11 0.39 -4.07 16.43
C TRP A 11 -0.43 -4.45 17.66
N SER A 12 -1.21 -3.53 18.22
CA SER A 12 -2.11 -3.80 19.34
C SER A 12 -3.54 -4.13 18.91
N TRP A 13 -3.84 -4.15 17.61
CA TRP A 13 -5.19 -4.39 17.10
C TRP A 13 -5.43 -5.89 16.84
N SER A 14 -6.70 -6.30 16.78
CA SER A 14 -7.07 -7.68 16.47
C SER A 14 -6.49 -8.08 15.11
N PRO A 15 -5.87 -9.26 14.94
CA PRO A 15 -5.38 -9.73 13.65
C PRO A 15 -6.49 -10.32 12.76
N GLU A 16 -7.76 -10.26 13.20
CA GLU A 16 -8.88 -10.82 12.46
C GLU A 16 -9.19 -10.01 11.21
N LEU A 17 -9.31 -10.71 10.09
CA LEU A 17 -9.70 -10.13 8.82
C LEU A 17 -11.21 -9.83 8.83
N PRO A 18 -11.66 -8.60 8.53
CA PRO A 18 -13.08 -8.30 8.42
C PRO A 18 -13.77 -9.15 7.36
N THR A 19 -15.03 -9.49 7.65
CA THR A 19 -15.87 -10.26 6.72
C THR A 19 -16.36 -9.38 5.56
N GLU A 20 -16.95 -10.01 4.54
CA GLU A 20 -17.60 -9.28 3.44
C GLU A 20 -18.81 -8.47 3.94
N ASP A 21 -19.52 -8.99 4.94
CA ASP A 21 -20.63 -8.28 5.58
C ASP A 21 -20.16 -7.02 6.31
N ASP A 22 -18.97 -7.06 6.94
CA ASP A 22 -18.38 -5.89 7.59
C ASP A 22 -18.02 -4.79 6.56
N ALA A 23 -17.51 -5.19 5.39
CA ALA A 23 -17.23 -4.28 4.29
C ALA A 23 -18.51 -3.67 3.69
N ARG A 24 -19.53 -4.49 3.41
CA ARG A 24 -20.84 -4.00 2.92
C ARG A 24 -21.48 -3.04 3.92
N ARG A 25 -21.49 -3.38 5.20
CA ARG A 25 -22.06 -2.52 6.26
C ARG A 25 -21.39 -1.15 6.25
N ARG A 26 -20.06 -1.12 6.21
CA ARG A 26 -19.29 0.13 6.21
C ARG A 26 -19.50 0.97 4.96
N PHE A 27 -19.64 0.34 3.79
CA PHE A 27 -20.00 1.03 2.55
C PHE A 27 -21.32 1.80 2.70
N TRP A 28 -22.36 1.12 3.22
CA TRP A 28 -23.67 1.74 3.44
C TRP A 28 -23.65 2.81 4.52
N GLU A 29 -22.95 2.59 5.64
CA GLU A 29 -22.74 3.60 6.68
C GLU A 29 -22.05 4.87 6.14
N GLY A 30 -21.10 4.71 5.21
CA GLY A 30 -20.38 5.82 4.59
C GLY A 30 -21.25 6.70 3.67
N LEU A 31 -22.33 6.14 3.11
CA LEU A 31 -23.29 6.90 2.30
C LEU A 31 -24.27 7.72 3.16
N GLY A 32 -24.53 7.28 4.40
CA GLY A 32 -25.45 7.95 5.32
C GLY A 32 -26.92 7.74 4.95
N ASP A 33 -27.74 8.80 5.05
CA ASP A 33 -29.17 8.73 4.72
C ASP A 33 -29.39 8.66 3.21
N VAL A 34 -29.90 7.52 2.75
CA VAL A 34 -30.23 7.25 1.34
C VAL A 34 -31.73 7.25 1.06
N SER A 35 -32.58 7.66 2.02
CA SER A 35 -34.04 7.61 1.89
C SER A 35 -34.61 8.40 0.71
N GLY A 36 -33.89 9.42 0.23
CA GLY A 36 -34.26 10.22 -0.94
C GLY A 36 -33.80 9.67 -2.30
N TYR A 37 -33.14 8.51 -2.34
CA TYR A 37 -32.55 7.98 -3.58
C TYR A 37 -33.60 7.22 -4.39
N SER A 38 -33.53 7.32 -5.73
CA SER A 38 -34.44 6.55 -6.60
C SER A 38 -34.14 5.05 -6.54
N ALA A 39 -35.13 4.22 -6.90
CA ALA A 39 -34.96 2.77 -6.96
C ALA A 39 -33.77 2.35 -7.85
N SER A 40 -33.61 2.99 -9.01
CA SER A 40 -32.48 2.74 -9.92
C SER A 40 -31.12 3.08 -9.30
N THR A 41 -31.07 4.13 -8.48
CA THR A 41 -29.84 4.51 -7.77
C THR A 41 -29.51 3.49 -6.68
N LEU A 42 -30.52 3.05 -5.92
CA LEU A 42 -30.34 2.01 -4.90
C LEU A 42 -29.87 0.67 -5.51
N GLU A 43 -30.40 0.28 -6.66
CA GLU A 43 -29.93 -0.92 -7.39
C GLU A 43 -28.47 -0.80 -7.84
N LEU A 44 -28.04 0.38 -8.30
CA LEU A 44 -26.65 0.62 -8.67
C LEU A 44 -25.72 0.58 -7.45
N LEU A 45 -26.16 1.11 -6.32
CA LEU A 45 -25.39 1.09 -5.07
C LEU A 45 -25.28 -0.29 -4.47
N GLU A 46 -26.33 -1.11 -4.53
CA GLU A 46 -26.29 -2.51 -4.11
C GLU A 46 -25.28 -3.30 -4.94
N ARG A 47 -25.32 -3.13 -6.27
CA ARG A 47 -24.32 -3.71 -7.16
C ARG A 47 -22.92 -3.18 -6.88
N ALA A 48 -22.77 -1.92 -6.51
CA ALA A 48 -21.48 -1.35 -6.13
C ALA A 48 -20.96 -1.91 -4.79
N ALA A 49 -21.85 -2.15 -3.83
CA ALA A 49 -21.52 -2.81 -2.56
C ALA A 49 -21.03 -4.25 -2.80
N ASP A 50 -21.68 -4.98 -3.71
CA ASP A 50 -21.25 -6.32 -4.15
C ASP A 50 -19.95 -6.29 -4.99
N LEU A 51 -19.77 -5.25 -5.79
CA LEU A 51 -18.59 -4.99 -6.62
C LEU A 51 -17.53 -4.16 -5.89
N THR A 52 -17.49 -4.17 -4.56
CA THR A 52 -16.32 -3.65 -3.81
C THR A 52 -15.12 -4.58 -4.05
N CYS A 53 -14.63 -4.56 -5.30
CA CYS A 53 -13.79 -5.58 -5.93
C CYS A 53 -12.29 -5.29 -5.80
N ASP A 54 -11.92 -4.45 -4.85
CA ASP A 54 -10.68 -4.64 -4.10
C ASP A 54 -11.09 -5.03 -2.67
N ALA A 55 -11.75 -6.18 -2.50
CA ALA A 55 -12.28 -6.65 -1.22
C ALA A 55 -11.22 -6.57 -0.11
N ASP A 56 -9.97 -6.84 -0.46
CA ASP A 56 -8.84 -6.71 0.45
C ASP A 56 -8.53 -5.25 0.82
N GLU A 57 -8.61 -4.30 -0.12
CA GLU A 57 -8.40 -2.89 0.18
C GLU A 57 -9.53 -2.32 1.04
N GLU A 58 -10.79 -2.73 0.80
CA GLU A 58 -11.91 -2.37 1.67
C GLU A 58 -11.80 -3.05 3.04
N ARG A 59 -11.47 -4.33 3.11
CA ARG A 59 -11.19 -5.03 4.39
C ARG A 59 -10.09 -4.33 5.18
N LEU A 60 -9.04 -3.87 4.51
CA LEU A 60 -7.99 -3.06 5.14
C LEU A 60 -8.55 -1.73 5.69
N ARG A 61 -9.40 -1.03 4.93
CA ARG A 61 -10.05 0.21 5.38
C ARG A 61 -10.98 -0.01 6.57
N VAL A 62 -11.79 -1.07 6.52
CA VAL A 62 -12.68 -1.50 7.60
C VAL A 62 -11.88 -1.79 8.86
N TRP A 63 -10.83 -2.60 8.74
CA TRP A 63 -9.98 -3.00 9.85
C TRP A 63 -9.27 -1.81 10.50
N GLN A 64 -8.70 -0.91 9.69
CA GLN A 64 -8.09 0.31 10.20
C GLN A 64 -9.11 1.29 10.77
N ALA A 65 -10.36 1.22 10.32
CA ALA A 65 -11.47 2.06 10.74
C ALA A 65 -11.13 3.56 10.77
N GLY A 66 -10.39 4.04 9.78
CA GLY A 66 -9.94 5.44 9.70
C GLY A 66 -8.77 5.81 10.63
N ARG A 67 -8.20 4.87 11.37
CA ARG A 67 -7.02 5.08 12.23
C ARG A 67 -5.73 4.96 11.45
N CYS A 68 -4.77 5.85 11.73
CA CYS A 68 -3.39 5.71 11.29
C CYS A 68 -2.75 4.44 11.87
N ALA A 69 -2.15 3.59 11.02
CA ALA A 69 -1.51 2.36 11.47
C ALA A 69 -0.32 2.59 12.44
N ILE A 70 0.35 3.73 12.34
CA ILE A 70 1.52 4.04 13.19
C ILE A 70 1.12 4.68 14.51
N CYS A 71 0.31 5.74 14.49
CA CYS A 71 0.00 6.52 15.70
C CYS A 71 -1.41 6.30 16.26
N GLY A 72 -2.31 5.65 15.51
CA GLY A 72 -3.68 5.36 15.93
C GLY A 72 -4.69 6.51 15.78
N GLU A 73 -4.25 7.71 15.40
CA GLU A 73 -5.12 8.89 15.28
C GLU A 73 -6.12 8.78 14.12
N THR A 74 -7.31 9.36 14.30
CA THR A 74 -8.43 9.36 13.35
C THR A 74 -8.69 10.70 12.68
N ASP A 75 -8.34 11.81 13.33
CA ASP A 75 -8.82 13.15 12.96
C ASP A 75 -7.97 13.82 11.87
N ARG A 76 -7.24 13.02 11.08
CA ARG A 76 -6.30 13.49 10.07
C ARG A 76 -6.61 12.83 8.74
N ARG A 77 -6.27 13.54 7.65
CA ARG A 77 -6.32 12.95 6.32
C ARG A 77 -5.40 11.74 6.23
N MET A 78 -5.95 10.64 5.73
CA MET A 78 -5.27 9.36 5.56
C MET A 78 -4.73 9.20 4.13
N TYR A 79 -3.57 8.57 4.02
CA TYR A 79 -2.86 8.29 2.78
C TYR A 79 -2.54 6.80 2.71
N CYS A 80 -2.65 6.22 1.51
CA CYS A 80 -2.30 4.82 1.27
C CYS A 80 -0.79 4.72 1.13
N ASP A 81 -0.15 4.19 2.17
CA ASP A 81 1.28 3.92 2.19
C ASP A 81 1.55 2.55 1.55
N HIS A 82 2.60 2.50 0.72
CA HIS A 82 3.02 1.31 0.00
C HIS A 82 4.53 1.21 0.01
N ASP A 83 5.03 0.01 -0.20
CA ASP A 83 6.44 -0.25 -0.43
C ASP A 83 6.76 0.08 -1.90
N HIS A 84 7.70 1.01 -2.11
CA HIS A 84 8.08 1.45 -3.45
C HIS A 84 8.88 0.39 -4.22
N ALA A 85 9.52 -0.56 -3.53
CA ALA A 85 10.25 -1.64 -4.20
C ALA A 85 9.30 -2.69 -4.77
N THR A 86 8.27 -3.06 -4.00
CA THR A 86 7.33 -4.13 -4.40
C THR A 86 6.03 -3.62 -5.03
N GLY A 87 5.69 -2.35 -4.81
CA GLY A 87 4.40 -1.76 -5.17
C GLY A 87 3.24 -2.26 -4.31
N LEU A 88 3.50 -2.97 -3.20
CA LEU A 88 2.47 -3.51 -2.32
C LEU A 88 2.06 -2.50 -1.25
N VAL A 89 0.76 -2.38 -1.01
CA VAL A 89 0.20 -1.57 0.06
C VAL A 89 0.64 -2.12 1.41
N ARG A 90 1.05 -1.23 2.31
CA ARG A 90 1.35 -1.54 3.71
C ARG A 90 0.16 -1.17 4.61
N GLY A 91 -0.42 0.01 4.43
CA GLY A 91 -1.60 0.45 5.19
C GLY A 91 -1.93 1.92 5.01
N TRP A 92 -2.94 2.40 5.75
CA TRP A 92 -3.31 3.81 5.80
C TRP A 92 -2.57 4.54 6.92
N LEU A 93 -1.93 5.65 6.57
CA LEU A 93 -1.19 6.51 7.49
C LEU A 93 -1.75 7.93 7.46
N CYS A 94 -1.74 8.62 8.60
CA CYS A 94 -2.00 10.06 8.59
C CYS A 94 -0.87 10.80 7.87
N VAL A 95 -1.17 12.00 7.36
CA VAL A 95 -0.18 12.83 6.62
C VAL A 95 1.19 12.92 7.32
N SER A 96 1.21 13.13 8.64
CA SER A 96 2.45 13.30 9.41
C SER A 96 3.27 12.01 9.48
N CYS A 97 2.61 10.86 9.72
CA CYS A 97 3.31 9.58 9.77
C CYS A 97 3.78 9.16 8.38
N ASN A 98 2.97 9.38 7.34
CA ASN A 98 3.32 9.08 5.95
C ASN A 98 4.56 9.86 5.48
N THR A 99 4.60 11.18 5.74
CA THR A 99 5.77 11.99 5.38
C THR A 99 7.03 11.53 6.11
N ARG A 100 6.92 11.21 7.41
CA ARG A 100 8.06 10.73 8.21
C ARG A 100 8.54 9.35 7.77
N GLU A 101 7.61 8.46 7.41
CA GLU A 101 7.91 7.14 6.87
C GLU A 101 8.76 7.23 5.59
N GLY A 102 8.42 8.13 4.67
CA GLY A 102 9.15 8.33 3.41
C GLY A 102 10.59 8.84 3.57
N VAL A 103 10.95 9.42 4.71
CA VAL A 103 12.31 9.89 5.02
C VAL A 103 12.99 9.09 6.13
N ALA A 104 12.29 8.12 6.72
CA ALA A 104 12.80 7.37 7.87
C ALA A 104 13.92 6.42 7.44
N VAL A 105 15.13 6.72 7.90
CA VAL A 105 16.30 5.86 7.85
C VAL A 105 16.64 5.39 9.27
N GLY A 106 17.04 4.14 9.40
CA GLY A 106 17.41 3.61 10.71
C GLY A 106 17.49 2.09 10.75
N PRO A 107 18.10 1.54 11.80
CA PRO A 107 18.20 0.09 11.99
C PRO A 107 16.83 -0.52 12.32
N ALA A 108 16.79 -1.86 12.33
CA ALA A 108 15.67 -2.62 12.86
C ALA A 108 15.34 -2.20 14.30
N GLY A 109 14.07 -2.32 14.70
CA GLY A 109 13.59 -1.91 16.04
C GLY A 109 13.21 -0.43 16.18
N THR A 110 13.43 0.41 15.16
CA THR A 110 12.80 1.73 15.11
C THR A 110 11.31 1.63 14.77
N LEU A 111 10.51 2.63 15.14
CA LEU A 111 9.06 2.65 14.91
C LEU A 111 8.68 2.35 13.44
N PHE A 112 9.39 2.99 12.51
CA PHE A 112 9.14 2.86 11.07
C PHE A 112 9.68 1.53 10.51
N ALA A 113 10.82 1.04 11.02
CA ALA A 113 11.30 -0.31 10.68
C ALA A 113 10.31 -1.39 11.17
N ALA A 114 9.78 -1.27 12.39
CA ALA A 114 8.76 -2.18 12.90
C ALA A 114 7.48 -2.12 12.05
N TYR A 115 7.04 -0.91 11.66
CA TYR A 115 5.90 -0.76 10.74
C TYR A 115 6.13 -1.48 9.40
N ARG A 116 7.33 -1.36 8.81
CA ARG A 116 7.71 -2.05 7.56
C ARG A 116 7.76 -3.56 7.71
N GLU A 117 8.20 -4.06 8.86
CA GLU A 117 8.35 -5.49 9.14
C GLU A 117 6.99 -6.20 9.25
N ARG A 118 6.04 -5.57 9.94
CA ARG A 118 4.70 -6.14 10.13
C ARG A 118 3.61 -5.07 9.93
N PRO A 119 3.40 -4.62 8.68
CA PRO A 119 2.37 -3.63 8.36
C PRO A 119 0.97 -4.24 8.47
N PRO A 120 -0.11 -3.41 8.48
CA PRO A 120 -1.50 -3.88 8.45
C PRO A 120 -1.79 -5.00 7.45
N THR A 121 -1.31 -4.88 6.21
CA THR A 121 -1.52 -5.94 5.19
C THR A 121 -0.83 -7.25 5.57
N ALA A 122 0.35 -7.21 6.19
CA ALA A 122 1.01 -8.42 6.69
C ALA A 122 0.29 -9.01 7.93
N ILE A 123 -0.24 -8.16 8.83
CA ILE A 123 -1.05 -8.61 9.98
C ILE A 123 -2.27 -9.40 9.51
N LEU A 124 -2.92 -8.91 8.46
CA LEU A 124 -4.16 -9.47 7.91
C LEU A 124 -3.95 -10.53 6.83
N GLY A 125 -2.70 -10.80 6.42
CA GLY A 125 -2.39 -11.74 5.34
C GLY A 125 -2.85 -11.27 3.94
N LEU A 126 -2.99 -9.96 3.73
CA LEU A 126 -3.47 -9.35 2.49
C LEU A 126 -2.32 -9.01 1.53
N ARG A 127 -2.58 -9.10 0.21
CA ARG A 127 -1.62 -8.72 -0.84
C ARG A 127 -2.26 -7.76 -1.84
N ILE A 128 -2.27 -6.48 -1.50
CA ILE A 128 -2.91 -5.42 -2.29
C ILE A 128 -1.85 -4.69 -3.11
N ARG A 129 -2.08 -4.52 -4.41
CA ARG A 129 -1.24 -3.68 -5.27
C ARG A 129 -1.66 -2.23 -5.17
N TYR A 130 -0.71 -1.35 -4.92
CA TYR A 130 -0.96 0.07 -4.90
C TYR A 130 -1.38 0.56 -6.29
N ARG A 131 -2.48 1.30 -6.36
CA ARG A 131 -2.96 1.95 -7.57
C ARG A 131 -2.88 3.45 -7.40
N ASP A 132 -2.08 4.08 -8.26
CA ASP A 132 -1.88 5.52 -8.25
C ASP A 132 -3.22 6.25 -8.50
N PRO A 133 -3.66 7.15 -7.60
CA PRO A 133 -4.94 7.84 -7.74
C PRO A 133 -5.02 8.78 -8.95
N LEU A 134 -3.89 9.34 -9.40
CA LEU A 134 -3.78 10.29 -10.49
C LEU A 134 -3.66 9.58 -11.84
N THR A 135 -2.72 8.65 -11.95
CA THR A 135 -2.43 7.95 -13.21
C THR A 135 -3.30 6.71 -13.42
N ARG A 136 -3.98 6.23 -12.36
CA ARG A 136 -4.83 5.03 -12.36
C ARG A 136 -4.07 3.74 -12.72
N ARG A 137 -2.74 3.80 -12.72
CA ARG A 137 -1.85 2.66 -12.97
C ARG A 137 -1.46 2.01 -11.65
N TYR A 138 -1.20 0.71 -11.69
CA TYR A 138 -0.57 0.03 -10.56
C TYR A 138 0.89 0.47 -10.46
N ALA A 139 1.39 0.62 -9.22
CA ALA A 139 2.81 0.86 -9.00
C ALA A 139 3.62 -0.28 -9.63
N ALA A 140 4.63 0.09 -10.41
CA ALA A 140 5.62 -0.86 -10.86
C ALA A 140 6.43 -1.35 -9.65
N SER A 141 6.82 -2.63 -9.65
CA SER A 141 7.91 -3.06 -8.78
C SER A 141 9.17 -2.34 -9.26
N GLU A 142 9.98 -1.76 -8.36
CA GLU A 142 11.34 -1.39 -8.76
C GLU A 142 12.04 -2.68 -9.23
N PRO A 143 12.79 -2.64 -10.34
CA PRO A 143 13.72 -3.73 -10.63
C PRO A 143 14.64 -3.91 -9.41
N PRO A 144 15.06 -5.16 -9.09
CA PRO A 144 15.99 -5.37 -7.99
C PRO A 144 17.17 -4.43 -8.16
N ARG A 145 17.55 -3.73 -7.08
CA ARG A 145 18.75 -2.88 -7.10
C ARG A 145 19.92 -3.82 -7.35
N GLY A 146 20.41 -3.83 -8.59
CA GLY A 146 21.71 -4.43 -8.89
C GLY A 146 22.72 -3.78 -7.95
N ASP A 147 23.39 -4.60 -7.16
CA ASP A 147 24.69 -4.24 -6.63
C ASP A 147 25.51 -3.75 -7.81
N GLY A 148 25.84 -2.44 -7.83
CA GLY A 148 26.40 -1.75 -8.99
C GLY A 148 27.80 -2.19 -9.41
N TRP A 149 28.06 -3.49 -9.44
CA TRP A 149 29.28 -4.20 -9.76
C TRP A 149 29.00 -5.47 -10.57
N ASP A 150 28.23 -5.35 -11.65
CA ASP A 150 28.32 -6.32 -12.74
C ASP A 150 29.66 -6.13 -13.45
N VAL A 151 30.70 -6.81 -12.96
CA VAL A 151 32.06 -6.88 -13.52
C VAL A 151 32.15 -7.66 -14.84
N THR A 152 31.03 -7.83 -15.56
CA THR A 152 31.03 -8.42 -16.91
C THR A 152 31.09 -7.38 -18.03
N ALA A 153 31.06 -6.10 -17.69
CA ALA A 153 31.25 -5.00 -18.65
C ALA A 153 32.72 -4.61 -18.81
N ASP A 154 33.60 -5.56 -19.15
CA ASP A 154 34.83 -5.23 -19.86
C ASP A 154 35.37 -6.43 -20.66
N LEU A 155 35.98 -6.13 -21.80
CA LEU A 155 36.59 -7.04 -22.79
C LEU A 155 35.73 -7.47 -24.00
N THR A 156 35.19 -6.50 -24.73
CA THR A 156 35.35 -6.52 -26.20
C THR A 156 35.79 -5.15 -26.68
N ARG A 157 37.08 -4.89 -26.47
CA ARG A 157 37.85 -3.84 -27.13
C ARG A 157 37.75 -4.05 -28.64
N GLN A 158 37.13 -3.10 -29.33
CA GLN A 158 37.05 -3.07 -30.79
C GLN A 158 38.45 -3.17 -31.39
N ARG A 159 38.70 -4.22 -32.20
CA ARG A 159 39.79 -4.24 -33.20
C ARG A 159 39.21 -3.67 -34.49
N PRO A 160 39.88 -2.72 -35.17
CA PRO A 160 39.49 -2.36 -36.52
C PRO A 160 39.86 -3.51 -37.47
N GLU A 161 38.93 -3.84 -38.38
CA GLU A 161 39.13 -4.83 -39.44
C GLU A 161 40.12 -4.27 -40.48
N GLU A 162 41.25 -4.95 -40.66
CA GLU A 162 42.09 -4.78 -41.85
C GLU A 162 41.36 -5.40 -43.04
N THR A 163 40.92 -4.55 -43.97
CA THR A 163 40.48 -5.01 -45.29
C THR A 163 41.70 -5.14 -46.19
N SER A 164 42.08 -6.38 -46.46
CA SER A 164 42.96 -6.75 -47.57
C SER A 164 42.11 -7.43 -48.64
N SER A 165 41.95 -6.77 -49.79
CA SER A 165 41.76 -7.47 -51.06
C SER A 165 42.45 -6.67 -52.15
N ALA A 166 43.44 -7.32 -52.76
CA ALA A 166 44.04 -6.92 -54.01
C ALA A 166 43.00 -6.90 -55.13
N HIS A 167 43.10 -5.93 -56.03
CA HIS A 167 43.28 -6.10 -57.48
C HIS A 167 43.64 -4.76 -58.13
#